data_AF-B4DAE5-F1
#
_entry.id   AF-B4DAE5-F1
#
_cell.length_a   1.000
_cell.length_b   1.000
_cell.length_c   1.000
_cell.angle_alpha   90.00
_cell.angle_beta   90.00
_cell.angle_gamma   90.00
#
_symmetry.space_group_name_H-M   'P 1'
#
loop_
_entity.id
_entity.type
_entity.pdbx_description
1 polymer ?
#
loop_
_entity_poly.entity_id
_entity_poly.type
_entity_poly.pdbx_seq_one_letter_code
_entity_poly.pdbx_strand_id
1 'polypeptide(L)'
;MMEVSAVDPKLGGIFYSLDQERQDKPTFTRNQDCIQCHVSGRSLGVPGHFVRSLETDGSGDMISGTDTSEVDQCTPIADRWGGWYVTGQSGAQTHLGNLVGVTAFERHKTEPTLRDNLTELSQFIDPQKYLRPHSDIVALMVLEHQTHMHNYITRLNYETRIMMSMYGHIRYLKSQEDAFLRYLLFTEETPLTAPLVGDPHTSKTSWPRRNAIRKDAPCATST
;
A
#
# COMPACT_ATOMS: atom_id res chain seq x y z
N MET A 1 14.97 13.80 -9.21
CA MET A 1 14.44 12.66 -9.99
C MET A 1 13.04 12.32 -9.48
N MET A 2 12.13 11.94 -10.37
CA MET A 2 10.81 11.40 -10.04
C MET A 2 10.73 9.99 -10.59
N GLU A 3 10.20 9.06 -9.80
CA GLU A 3 9.94 7.69 -10.26
C GLU A 3 8.51 7.56 -10.76
N VAL A 4 8.33 6.85 -11.86
CA VAL A 4 7.02 6.49 -12.42
C VAL A 4 6.97 4.99 -12.61
N SER A 5 5.99 4.35 -12.00
CA SER A 5 5.75 2.92 -12.15
C SER A 5 4.52 2.65 -13.03
N ALA A 6 4.56 1.52 -13.73
CA ALA A 6 3.46 1.03 -14.56
C ALA A 6 3.31 -0.48 -14.38
N VAL A 7 2.08 -0.98 -14.50
CA VAL A 7 1.78 -2.41 -14.52
C VAL A 7 1.74 -2.87 -15.98
N ASP A 8 2.66 -3.73 -16.36
CA ASP A 8 2.71 -4.39 -17.68
C ASP A 8 2.12 -5.81 -17.60
N PRO A 9 1.24 -6.20 -18.54
CA PRO A 9 0.56 -7.50 -18.50
C PRO A 9 1.48 -8.71 -18.72
N LYS A 10 2.73 -8.50 -19.17
CA LYS A 10 3.72 -9.56 -19.43
C LYS A 10 4.93 -9.50 -18.52
N LEU A 11 5.31 -8.32 -18.05
CA LEU A 11 6.54 -8.06 -17.30
C LEU A 11 6.29 -7.67 -15.83
N GLY A 12 5.03 -7.49 -15.43
CA GLY A 12 4.69 -6.99 -14.09
C GLY A 12 5.02 -5.52 -13.91
N GLY A 13 5.53 -5.14 -12.75
CA GLY A 13 5.95 -3.76 -12.48
C GLY A 13 7.11 -3.32 -13.37
N ILE A 14 6.92 -2.20 -14.09
CA ILE A 14 7.99 -1.52 -14.83
C ILE A 14 8.18 -0.14 -14.23
N PHE A 15 9.44 0.24 -14.04
CA PHE A 15 9.82 1.48 -13.38
C PHE A 15 10.61 2.35 -14.35
N TYR A 16 10.27 3.63 -14.34
CA TYR A 16 10.88 4.66 -15.16
C TYR A 16 11.34 5.81 -14.26
N SER A 17 12.43 6.44 -14.63
CA SER A 17 12.87 7.68 -14.05
C SER A 17 12.51 8.85 -14.96
N LEU A 18 12.09 9.94 -14.36
CA LEU A 18 11.89 11.23 -14.99
C LEU A 18 12.79 12.25 -14.29
N ASP A 19 13.59 12.97 -15.07
CA ASP A 19 14.37 14.09 -14.55
C ASP A 19 13.42 15.24 -14.16
N GLN A 20 13.68 15.88 -13.02
CA GLN A 20 12.90 17.02 -12.54
C GLN A 20 13.52 18.37 -12.97
N GLU A 21 14.60 18.35 -13.74
CA GLU A 21 15.08 19.54 -14.44
C GLU A 21 14.19 19.91 -15.63
N ARG A 22 14.03 21.21 -15.89
CA ARG A 22 13.21 21.68 -17.00
C ARG A 22 13.90 21.35 -18.32
N GLN A 23 13.23 20.54 -19.14
CA GLN A 23 13.70 20.13 -20.47
C GLN A 23 12.62 20.41 -21.51
N ASP A 24 13.01 20.71 -22.75
CA ASP A 24 12.06 20.93 -23.85
C ASP A 24 11.23 19.67 -24.15
N LYS A 25 11.81 18.49 -23.93
CA LYS A 25 11.15 17.19 -24.11
C LYS A 25 11.50 16.23 -22.97
N PRO A 26 10.75 16.28 -21.84
CA PRO A 26 10.93 15.32 -20.75
C PRO A 26 10.76 13.89 -21.27
N THR A 27 11.68 13.02 -20.88
CA THR A 27 11.73 11.63 -21.36
C THR A 27 11.76 10.67 -20.19
N PHE A 28 10.88 9.66 -20.22
CA PHE A 28 10.91 8.55 -19.29
C PHE A 28 12.04 7.59 -19.68
N THR A 29 12.98 7.38 -18.78
CA THR A 29 14.10 6.45 -18.98
C THR A 29 13.93 5.22 -18.12
N ARG A 30 14.27 4.05 -18.66
CA ARG A 30 14.27 2.80 -17.90
C ARG A 30 15.70 2.49 -17.48
N ASN A 31 15.96 2.48 -16.17
CA ASN A 31 17.21 2.02 -15.58
C ASN A 31 16.96 0.82 -14.65
N GLN A 32 18.03 0.28 -14.07
CA GLN A 32 17.98 -0.87 -13.16
C GLN A 32 18.05 -0.45 -11.69
N ASP A 33 18.00 0.85 -11.40
CA ASP A 33 18.20 1.37 -10.04
C ASP A 33 16.94 1.15 -9.20
N CYS A 34 15.76 1.43 -9.75
CA CYS A 34 14.48 1.21 -9.06
C CYS A 34 14.24 -0.26 -8.70
N ILE A 35 14.64 -1.19 -9.58
CA ILE A 35 14.40 -2.62 -9.36
C ILE A 35 15.22 -3.21 -8.20
N GLN A 36 16.27 -2.52 -7.74
CA GLN A 36 17.05 -2.94 -6.56
C GLN A 36 16.16 -3.02 -5.31
N CYS A 37 15.12 -2.19 -5.23
CA CYS A 37 14.13 -2.21 -4.16
C CYS A 37 12.83 -2.90 -4.59
N HIS A 38 12.44 -2.73 -5.86
CA HIS A 38 11.15 -3.22 -6.40
C HIS A 38 11.12 -4.69 -6.83
N VAL A 39 12.24 -5.41 -6.73
CA VAL A 39 12.30 -6.88 -6.90
C VAL A 39 12.86 -7.48 -5.62
N SER A 40 11.99 -7.77 -4.66
CA SER A 40 12.38 -8.30 -3.36
C SER A 40 11.30 -9.22 -2.79
N GLY A 41 11.53 -9.78 -1.60
CA GLY A 41 10.49 -10.54 -0.89
C GLY A 41 9.19 -9.74 -0.71
N ARG A 42 9.31 -8.41 -0.58
CA ARG A 42 8.21 -7.45 -0.42
C ARG A 42 7.23 -7.42 -1.60
N SER A 43 7.74 -7.80 -2.76
CA SER A 43 6.99 -7.85 -4.01
C SER A 43 6.81 -9.29 -4.49
N LEU A 44 6.81 -10.28 -3.58
CA LEU A 44 6.69 -11.71 -3.90
C LEU A 44 7.80 -12.21 -4.85
N GLY A 45 8.97 -11.58 -4.81
CA GLY A 45 10.10 -11.90 -5.67
C GLY A 45 9.88 -11.55 -7.15
N VAL A 46 8.90 -10.70 -7.48
CA VAL A 46 8.67 -10.20 -8.83
C VAL A 46 8.82 -8.67 -8.88
N PRO A 47 9.09 -8.05 -10.05
CA PRO A 47 9.00 -6.61 -10.19
C PRO A 47 7.60 -6.13 -9.81
N GLY A 48 7.50 -5.32 -8.75
CA GLY A 48 6.22 -5.06 -8.12
C GLY A 48 6.17 -3.84 -7.20
N HIS A 49 4.95 -3.53 -6.77
CA HIS A 49 4.64 -2.36 -5.96
C HIS A 49 4.42 -2.78 -4.51
N PHE A 50 4.80 -1.93 -3.57
CA PHE A 50 4.51 -2.16 -2.16
C PHE A 50 4.25 -0.82 -1.47
N VAL A 51 3.41 -0.85 -0.43
CA VAL A 51 3.15 0.29 0.45
C VAL A 51 3.84 0.02 1.77
N ARG A 52 4.40 1.06 2.39
CA ARG A 52 5.06 0.96 3.71
C ARG A 52 4.44 1.94 4.68
N SER A 53 4.41 1.51 5.93
CA SER A 53 4.13 2.33 7.10
C SER A 53 5.43 2.45 7.89
N LEU A 54 5.87 3.68 8.15
CA LEU A 54 7.15 3.97 8.80
C LEU A 54 7.08 5.26 9.61
N GLU A 55 7.86 5.34 10.69
CA GLU A 55 7.97 6.59 11.44
C GLU A 55 8.87 7.59 10.72
N THR A 56 8.40 8.84 10.60
CA THR A 56 9.14 9.92 9.93
C THR A 56 9.50 11.06 10.86
N ASP A 57 10.65 11.67 10.62
CA ASP A 57 11.05 12.91 11.26
C ASP A 57 10.24 14.11 10.72
N GLY A 58 10.62 15.32 11.13
CA GLY A 58 9.92 16.55 10.70
C GLY A 58 10.12 16.90 9.22
N SER A 59 11.12 16.31 8.56
CA SER A 59 11.40 16.46 7.13
C SER A 59 10.66 15.42 6.28
N GLY A 60 10.08 14.41 6.91
CA GLY A 60 9.48 13.25 6.24
C GLY A 60 10.46 12.11 6.00
N ASP A 61 11.70 12.23 6.48
CA ASP A 61 12.70 11.17 6.37
C ASP A 61 12.44 10.09 7.42
N MET A 62 12.77 8.84 7.08
CA MET A 62 12.63 7.71 8.00
C MET A 62 13.49 7.92 9.25
N ILE A 63 12.90 7.74 10.43
CA ILE A 63 13.65 7.76 11.68
C ILE A 63 14.49 6.49 11.75
N SER A 64 15.80 6.64 11.91
CA SER A 64 16.71 5.49 11.99
C SER A 64 16.40 4.63 13.22
N GLY A 65 16.30 3.31 13.02
CA GLY A 65 16.08 2.34 14.09
C GLY A 65 14.62 2.12 14.48
N THR A 66 13.65 2.74 13.79
CA THR A 66 12.24 2.42 13.95
C THR A 66 11.83 1.26 13.06
N ASP A 67 10.81 0.52 13.49
CA ASP A 67 10.24 -0.54 12.68
C ASP A 67 9.60 0.02 11.41
N THR A 68 9.60 -0.81 10.36
CA THR A 68 8.90 -0.48 9.12
C THR A 68 8.05 -1.66 8.72
N SER A 69 6.77 -1.41 8.47
CA SER A 69 5.82 -2.46 8.12
C SER A 69 5.44 -2.33 6.65
N GLU A 70 5.38 -3.47 5.97
CA GLU A 70 4.66 -3.55 4.71
C GLU A 70 3.17 -3.50 4.98
N VAL A 71 2.47 -2.72 4.17
CA VAL A 71 1.03 -2.53 4.31
C VAL A 71 0.34 -3.29 3.19
N ASP A 72 -0.43 -4.30 3.58
CA ASP A 72 -1.39 -4.98 2.75
C ASP A 72 -2.74 -5.07 3.49
N GLN A 73 -3.69 -5.81 2.94
CA GLN A 73 -5.03 -5.97 3.54
C GLN A 73 -5.02 -6.66 4.92
N CYS A 74 -3.95 -7.35 5.29
CA CYS A 74 -3.82 -8.11 6.53
C CYS A 74 -3.15 -7.33 7.65
N THR A 75 -2.43 -6.25 7.32
CA THR A 75 -1.86 -5.32 8.28
C THR A 75 -2.97 -4.67 9.13
N PRO A 76 -2.95 -4.74 10.47
CA PRO A 76 -3.92 -4.04 11.31
C PRO A 76 -3.93 -2.53 11.07
N ILE A 77 -5.11 -1.87 11.20
CA ILE A 77 -5.23 -0.41 11.00
C ILE A 77 -4.27 0.39 11.89
N ALA A 78 -4.04 -0.09 13.12
CA ALA A 78 -3.11 0.51 14.07
C ALA A 78 -1.66 0.60 13.56
N ASP A 79 -1.28 -0.27 12.63
CA ASP A 79 0.08 -0.34 12.09
C ASP A 79 0.20 0.36 10.72
N ARG A 80 -0.89 0.95 10.19
CA ARG A 80 -0.92 1.56 8.86
C ARG A 80 -0.60 3.05 8.88
N TRP A 81 -0.13 3.51 7.71
CA TRP A 81 -0.03 4.91 7.29
C TRP A 81 1.00 5.80 7.98
N GLY A 82 1.96 5.23 8.71
CA GLY A 82 3.14 5.98 9.15
C GLY A 82 3.87 6.57 7.94
N GLY A 83 4.13 7.88 7.96
CA GLY A 83 4.73 8.61 6.84
C GLY A 83 3.73 9.04 5.75
N TRP A 84 2.43 8.83 5.96
CA TRP A 84 1.36 9.26 5.06
C TRP A 84 0.45 10.31 5.71
N TYR A 85 -0.06 11.22 4.90
CA TYR A 85 -1.24 12.00 5.26
C TYR A 85 -2.50 11.15 5.07
N VAL A 86 -3.45 11.28 5.98
CA VAL A 86 -4.71 10.53 5.97
C VAL A 86 -5.86 11.47 6.33
N THR A 87 -6.88 11.48 5.47
CA THR A 87 -8.16 12.16 5.69
C THR A 87 -9.30 11.17 5.58
N GLY A 88 -10.34 11.35 6.39
CA GLY A 88 -11.48 10.44 6.51
C GLY A 88 -11.68 10.01 7.95
N GLN A 89 -12.67 9.16 8.20
CA GLN A 89 -13.04 8.67 9.53
C GLN A 89 -12.66 7.19 9.67
N SER A 90 -11.89 6.84 10.70
CA SER A 90 -11.57 5.47 11.13
C SER A 90 -12.43 5.02 12.32
N GLY A 91 -13.26 5.91 12.87
CA GLY A 91 -14.02 5.66 14.09
C GLY A 91 -13.11 5.65 15.31
N ALA A 92 -13.19 4.61 16.13
CA ALA A 92 -12.32 4.42 17.29
C ALA A 92 -11.03 3.65 16.97
N GLN A 93 -10.80 3.31 15.70
CA GLN A 93 -9.58 2.64 15.25
C GLN A 93 -8.46 3.66 15.10
N THR A 94 -7.36 3.44 15.79
CA THR A 94 -6.17 4.30 15.72
C THR A 94 -5.29 3.89 14.55
N HIS A 95 -4.49 4.82 14.03
CA HIS A 95 -3.52 4.57 12.95
C HIS A 95 -2.30 5.48 13.08
N LEU A 96 -1.23 5.23 12.32
CA LEU A 96 0.01 6.02 12.35
C LEU A 96 0.02 7.20 11.35
N GLY A 97 -1.07 7.39 10.59
CA GLY A 97 -1.26 8.51 9.68
C GLY A 97 -1.19 9.87 10.37
N ASN A 98 -0.74 10.90 9.64
CA ASN A 98 -0.63 12.29 10.10
C ASN A 98 0.35 12.54 11.27
N LEU A 99 1.07 11.51 11.71
CA LEU A 99 2.16 11.64 12.67
C LEU A 99 3.42 12.10 11.90
N VAL A 100 3.90 13.29 12.25
CA VAL A 100 5.06 13.92 11.61
C VAL A 100 6.01 14.38 12.70
N GLY A 101 7.25 13.88 12.66
CA GLY A 101 8.27 14.16 13.65
C GLY A 101 8.19 13.29 14.90
N VAL A 102 9.34 13.08 15.53
CA VAL A 102 9.53 12.26 16.74
C VAL A 102 8.53 12.62 17.84
N THR A 103 8.27 13.92 18.05
CA THR A 103 7.33 14.37 19.10
C THR A 103 5.89 13.89 18.87
N ALA A 104 5.44 13.80 17.61
CA ALA A 104 4.09 13.31 17.31
C ALA A 104 3.97 11.80 17.60
N PHE A 105 4.97 11.01 17.20
CA PHE A 105 5.03 9.58 17.49
C PHE A 105 5.12 9.29 18.99
N GLU A 106 5.94 10.04 19.76
CA GLU A 106 6.00 9.89 21.22
C GLU A 106 4.68 10.24 21.89
N ARG A 107 4.01 11.32 21.46
CA ARG A 107 2.71 11.72 22.02
C ARG A 107 1.62 10.70 21.71
N HIS A 108 1.66 10.05 20.54
CA HIS A 108 0.71 9.00 20.16
C HIS A 108 0.71 7.83 21.16
N LYS A 109 1.85 7.53 21.83
CA LYS A 109 1.93 6.48 22.86
C LYS A 109 1.03 6.75 24.07
N THR A 110 0.81 8.02 24.41
CA THR A 110 -0.06 8.44 25.52
C THR A 110 -1.43 8.93 25.06
N GLU A 111 -1.54 9.35 23.80
CA GLU A 111 -2.76 9.83 23.14
C GLU A 111 -2.99 9.06 21.83
N PRO A 112 -3.48 7.80 21.88
CA PRO A 112 -3.54 6.93 20.70
C PRO A 112 -4.45 7.46 19.58
N THR A 113 -5.37 8.38 19.88
CA THR A 113 -6.26 8.98 18.88
C THR A 113 -5.72 10.26 18.26
N LEU A 114 -4.46 10.60 18.55
CA LEU A 114 -3.82 11.82 18.07
C LEU A 114 -3.84 11.88 16.54
N ARG A 115 -4.57 12.87 16.00
CA ARG A 115 -4.68 13.14 14.55
C ARG A 115 -5.30 12.00 13.73
N ASP A 116 -6.09 11.16 14.39
CA ASP A 116 -7.07 10.33 13.71
C ASP A 116 -8.24 11.19 13.19
N ASN A 117 -9.03 10.63 12.29
CA ASN A 117 -10.32 11.19 11.88
C ASN A 117 -10.28 12.63 11.29
N LEU A 118 -9.13 13.06 10.75
CA LEU A 118 -8.99 14.38 10.14
C LEU A 118 -9.77 14.49 8.82
N THR A 119 -10.39 15.63 8.56
CA THR A 119 -11.12 15.90 7.30
C THR A 119 -10.35 16.83 6.36
N GLU A 120 -9.26 17.43 6.81
CA GLU A 120 -8.44 18.36 6.04
C GLU A 120 -6.96 18.29 6.41
N LEU A 121 -6.10 18.72 5.48
CA LEU A 121 -4.64 18.69 5.61
C LEU A 121 -4.00 20.09 5.69
N SER A 122 -4.83 21.14 5.81
CA SER A 122 -4.41 22.55 5.87
C SER A 122 -3.37 22.85 6.97
N GLN A 123 -3.37 22.04 8.04
CA GLN A 123 -2.39 22.15 9.14
C GLN A 123 -0.99 21.63 8.77
N PHE A 124 -0.84 20.86 7.68
CA PHE A 124 0.41 20.22 7.27
C PHE A 124 0.95 20.78 5.95
N ILE A 125 0.04 21.03 5.00
CA ILE A 125 0.37 21.43 3.63
C ILE A 125 -0.60 22.51 3.15
N ASP A 126 -0.22 23.20 2.08
CA ASP A 126 -1.14 24.06 1.33
C ASP A 126 -1.95 23.21 0.33
N PRO A 127 -3.23 22.90 0.61
CA PRO A 127 -4.02 22.00 -0.22
C PRO A 127 -4.33 22.58 -1.60
N GLN A 128 -4.21 23.91 -1.81
CA GLN A 128 -4.50 24.55 -3.10
C GLN A 128 -3.47 24.21 -4.18
N LYS A 129 -2.29 23.69 -3.78
CA LYS A 129 -1.24 23.26 -4.71
C LYS A 129 -1.50 21.91 -5.35
N TYR A 130 -2.53 21.19 -4.93
CA TYR A 130 -2.83 19.83 -5.36
C TYR A 130 -4.20 19.75 -6.05
N LEU A 131 -4.35 18.84 -7.01
CA LEU A 131 -5.61 18.63 -7.73
C LEU A 131 -6.76 18.18 -6.82
N ARG A 132 -6.42 17.54 -5.70
CA ARG A 132 -7.36 17.11 -4.66
C ARG A 132 -6.78 17.51 -3.30
N PRO A 133 -7.55 18.14 -2.40
CA PRO A 133 -7.05 18.66 -1.13
C PRO A 133 -6.99 17.61 -0.01
N HIS A 134 -7.13 16.33 -0.34
CA HIS A 134 -7.37 15.22 0.59
C HIS A 134 -6.49 14.02 0.25
N SER A 135 -6.16 13.21 1.26
CA SER A 135 -5.47 11.93 1.15
C SER A 135 -6.38 10.86 1.74
N ASP A 136 -7.30 10.36 0.93
CA ASP A 136 -8.49 9.66 1.39
C ASP A 136 -8.21 8.26 1.98
N ILE A 137 -8.75 8.00 3.16
CA ILE A 137 -8.59 6.73 3.89
C ILE A 137 -9.09 5.52 3.10
N VAL A 138 -10.19 5.65 2.35
CA VAL A 138 -10.72 4.56 1.53
C VAL A 138 -9.86 4.34 0.29
N ALA A 139 -9.35 5.41 -0.33
CA ALA A 139 -8.40 5.31 -1.42
C ALA A 139 -7.09 4.61 -1.00
N LEU A 140 -6.60 4.85 0.22
CA LEU A 140 -5.42 4.15 0.76
C LEU A 140 -5.68 2.66 0.93
N MET A 141 -6.85 2.26 1.47
CA MET A 141 -7.23 0.84 1.55
C MET A 141 -7.25 0.17 0.16
N VAL A 142 -7.80 0.86 -0.84
CA VAL A 142 -7.81 0.37 -2.24
C VAL A 142 -6.40 0.26 -2.79
N LEU A 143 -5.56 1.28 -2.59
CA LEU A 143 -4.18 1.31 -3.06
C LEU A 143 -3.39 0.11 -2.50
N GLU A 144 -3.45 -0.11 -1.19
CA GLU A 144 -2.73 -1.19 -0.51
C GLU A 144 -3.15 -2.56 -1.05
N HIS A 145 -4.46 -2.80 -1.18
CA HIS A 145 -4.95 -4.03 -1.79
C HIS A 145 -4.47 -4.18 -3.23
N GLN A 146 -4.55 -3.12 -4.04
CA GLN A 146 -4.15 -3.17 -5.43
C GLN A 146 -2.65 -3.41 -5.61
N THR A 147 -1.78 -2.78 -4.81
CA THR A 147 -0.33 -2.91 -4.97
C THR A 147 0.11 -4.36 -4.80
N HIS A 148 -0.33 -5.02 -3.73
CA HIS A 148 0.01 -6.41 -3.48
C HIS A 148 -0.75 -7.37 -4.43
N MET A 149 -2.00 -7.07 -4.82
CA MET A 149 -2.73 -7.84 -5.84
C MET A 149 -1.99 -7.88 -7.18
N HIS A 150 -1.41 -6.75 -7.62
CA HIS A 150 -0.63 -6.72 -8.86
C HIS A 150 0.62 -7.61 -8.78
N ASN A 151 1.24 -7.72 -7.60
CA ASN A 151 2.38 -8.62 -7.40
C ASN A 151 1.93 -10.09 -7.53
N TYR A 152 0.79 -10.46 -6.94
CA TYR A 152 0.22 -11.81 -7.11
C TYR A 152 -0.09 -12.12 -8.57
N ILE A 153 -0.75 -11.21 -9.28
CA ILE A 153 -1.07 -11.40 -10.71
C ILE A 153 0.21 -11.62 -11.52
N THR A 154 1.22 -10.80 -11.27
CA THR A 154 2.52 -10.91 -11.94
C THR A 154 3.19 -12.26 -11.64
N ARG A 155 3.23 -12.65 -10.35
CA ARG A 155 3.81 -13.91 -9.93
C ARG A 155 3.11 -15.11 -10.56
N LEU A 156 1.78 -15.13 -10.48
CA LEU A 156 0.96 -16.20 -11.06
C LEU A 156 1.11 -16.27 -12.58
N ASN A 157 1.25 -15.12 -13.27
CA ASN A 157 1.54 -15.08 -14.71
C ASN A 157 2.88 -15.78 -15.03
N TYR A 158 3.94 -15.45 -14.28
CA TYR A 158 5.26 -16.04 -14.47
C TYR A 158 5.24 -17.54 -14.22
N GLU A 159 4.69 -17.97 -13.09
CA GLU A 159 4.62 -19.37 -12.72
C GLU A 159 3.77 -20.17 -13.72
N THR A 160 2.65 -19.62 -14.18
CA THR A 160 1.82 -20.23 -15.23
C THR A 160 2.62 -20.48 -16.51
N ARG A 161 3.38 -19.48 -16.97
CA ARG A 161 4.19 -19.61 -18.19
C ARG A 161 5.29 -20.65 -18.04
N ILE A 162 5.94 -20.69 -16.88
CA ILE A 162 6.97 -21.69 -16.57
C ILE A 162 6.35 -23.10 -16.56
N MET A 163 5.24 -23.30 -15.84
CA MET A 163 4.58 -24.61 -15.73
C MET A 163 4.04 -25.10 -17.08
N MET A 164 3.43 -24.22 -17.87
CA MET A 164 2.98 -24.55 -19.22
C MET A 164 4.16 -24.91 -20.13
N SER A 165 5.28 -24.21 -20.03
CA SER A 165 6.47 -24.51 -20.83
C SER A 165 7.15 -25.82 -20.42
N MET A 166 7.18 -26.15 -19.13
CA MET A 166 7.89 -27.33 -18.62
C MET A 166 7.04 -28.61 -18.67
N TYR A 167 5.73 -28.51 -18.41
CA TYR A 167 4.86 -29.67 -18.20
C TYR A 167 3.62 -29.68 -19.11
N GLY A 168 3.32 -28.59 -19.82
CA GLY A 168 2.11 -28.47 -20.64
C GLY A 168 0.81 -28.31 -19.83
N HIS A 169 0.88 -28.09 -18.51
CA HIS A 169 -0.28 -27.89 -17.65
C HIS A 169 0.06 -27.09 -16.38
N ILE A 170 -0.96 -26.52 -15.71
CA ILE A 170 -0.81 -25.70 -14.49
C ILE A 170 -1.12 -26.44 -13.17
N ARG A 171 -1.23 -27.78 -13.19
CA ARG A 171 -1.70 -28.57 -12.03
C ARG A 171 -0.93 -28.33 -10.71
N TYR A 172 0.30 -27.85 -10.79
CA TYR A 172 1.16 -27.56 -9.65
C TYR A 172 0.91 -26.17 -9.02
N LEU A 173 0.01 -25.35 -9.58
CA LEU A 173 -0.28 -23.99 -9.10
C LEU A 173 -1.52 -23.89 -8.22
N LYS A 174 -2.15 -25.01 -7.86
CA LYS A 174 -3.41 -25.01 -7.11
C LYS A 174 -3.34 -24.22 -5.79
N SER A 175 -2.22 -24.29 -5.07
CA SER A 175 -2.01 -23.51 -3.84
C SER A 175 -1.94 -22.00 -4.09
N GLN A 176 -1.26 -21.59 -5.16
CA GLN A 176 -1.09 -20.19 -5.55
C GLN A 176 -2.38 -19.60 -6.09
N GLU A 177 -3.15 -20.38 -6.87
CA GLU A 177 -4.49 -20.00 -7.33
C GLU A 177 -5.44 -19.76 -6.15
N ASP A 178 -5.45 -20.67 -5.18
CA ASP A 178 -6.27 -20.57 -3.98
C ASP A 178 -5.86 -19.37 -3.11
N ALA A 179 -4.55 -19.15 -2.90
CA ALA A 179 -4.01 -17.97 -2.23
C ALA A 179 -4.40 -16.67 -2.94
N PHE A 180 -4.29 -16.61 -4.27
CA PHE A 180 -4.67 -15.46 -5.07
C PHE A 180 -6.17 -15.14 -4.93
N LEU A 181 -7.03 -16.15 -5.01
CA LEU A 181 -8.48 -15.95 -4.87
C LEU A 181 -8.86 -15.49 -3.45
N ARG A 182 -8.21 -16.04 -2.42
CA ARG A 182 -8.39 -15.56 -1.04
C ARG A 182 -7.99 -14.10 -0.89
N TYR A 183 -6.84 -13.72 -1.47
CA TYR A 183 -6.38 -12.34 -1.46
C TYR A 183 -7.40 -11.42 -2.15
N LEU A 184 -7.74 -11.72 -3.42
CA LEU A 184 -8.68 -10.97 -4.26
C LEU A 184 -10.04 -10.74 -3.59
N LEU A 185 -10.53 -11.72 -2.84
CA LEU A 185 -11.86 -11.70 -2.24
C LEU A 185 -11.85 -11.17 -0.79
N PHE A 186 -10.73 -10.62 -0.31
CA PHE A 186 -10.58 -10.09 1.05
C PHE A 186 -10.91 -11.13 2.15
N THR A 187 -10.72 -12.42 1.90
CA THR A 187 -11.16 -13.46 2.86
C THR A 187 -10.34 -13.46 4.15
N GLU A 188 -9.15 -12.89 4.08
CA GLU A 188 -8.15 -12.79 5.15
C GLU A 188 -7.86 -11.33 5.51
N GLU A 189 -8.69 -10.38 5.06
CA GLU A 189 -8.57 -8.98 5.43
C GLU A 189 -8.60 -8.83 6.96
N THR A 190 -7.74 -7.95 7.48
CA THR A 190 -7.70 -7.62 8.90
C THR A 190 -9.10 -7.20 9.37
N PRO A 191 -9.59 -7.71 10.52
CA PRO A 191 -10.90 -7.31 11.01
C PRO A 191 -10.97 -5.80 11.27
N LEU A 192 -11.98 -5.16 10.72
CA LEU A 192 -12.29 -3.77 11.04
C LEU A 192 -13.29 -3.72 12.19
N THR A 193 -13.03 -2.88 13.19
CA THR A 193 -13.93 -2.70 14.34
C THR A 193 -15.00 -1.64 14.07
N ALA A 194 -14.76 -0.75 13.10
CA ALA A 194 -15.72 0.24 12.60
C ALA A 194 -15.58 0.41 11.07
N PRO A 195 -16.62 0.89 10.36
CA PRO A 195 -16.50 1.28 8.97
C PRO A 195 -15.48 2.41 8.79
N LEU A 196 -14.72 2.38 7.70
CA LEU A 196 -13.89 3.52 7.31
C LEU A 196 -14.68 4.40 6.34
N VAL A 197 -14.76 5.70 6.62
CA VAL A 197 -15.56 6.64 5.82
C VAL A 197 -14.63 7.67 5.19
N GLY A 198 -14.50 7.62 3.87
CA GLY A 198 -13.71 8.57 3.10
C GLY A 198 -14.45 9.86 2.78
N ASP A 199 -13.79 10.72 2.01
CA ASP A 199 -14.38 11.88 1.37
C ASP A 199 -15.48 11.47 0.37
N PRO A 200 -16.64 12.13 0.39
CA PRO A 200 -17.78 11.80 -0.49
C PRO A 200 -17.46 11.84 -1.99
N HIS A 201 -16.43 12.57 -2.42
CA HIS A 201 -16.00 12.67 -3.82
C HIS A 201 -15.04 11.56 -4.24
N THR A 202 -14.47 10.81 -3.29
CA THR A 202 -13.54 9.72 -3.56
C THR A 202 -14.26 8.38 -3.54
N SER A 203 -15.15 8.15 -2.56
CA SER A 203 -16.06 7.02 -2.58
C SER A 203 -17.47 7.46 -2.14
N LYS A 204 -18.49 7.03 -2.90
CA LYS A 204 -19.90 7.22 -2.51
C LYS A 204 -20.32 6.28 -1.36
N THR A 205 -19.43 5.39 -0.94
CA THR A 205 -19.68 4.31 0.02
C THR A 205 -18.52 4.20 0.99
N SER A 206 -18.83 4.05 2.28
CA SER A 206 -17.85 3.67 3.30
C SER A 206 -17.23 2.31 3.00
N TRP A 207 -15.97 2.10 3.37
CA TRP A 207 -15.41 0.76 3.47
C TRP A 207 -16.12 0.04 4.62
N PRO A 208 -16.90 -1.01 4.34
CA PRO A 208 -17.75 -1.60 5.34
C PRO A 208 -16.91 -2.28 6.41
N ARG A 209 -17.45 -2.35 7.62
CA ARG A 209 -16.91 -3.22 8.65
C ARG A 209 -16.92 -4.66 8.13
N ARG A 210 -15.76 -5.33 8.13
CA ARG A 210 -15.65 -6.75 7.81
C ARG A 210 -15.02 -7.49 8.98
N ASN A 211 -15.65 -8.60 9.35
CA ASN A 211 -15.01 -9.57 10.22
C ASN A 211 -14.18 -10.51 9.35
N ALA A 212 -13.03 -10.98 9.85
CA ALA A 212 -12.28 -12.02 9.16
C ALA A 212 -13.16 -13.24 8.91
N ILE A 213 -13.22 -13.70 7.66
CA ILE A 213 -13.94 -14.92 7.26
C ILE A 213 -13.20 -16.14 7.80
N ARG A 214 -11.87 -16.07 7.92
CA ARG A 214 -11.03 -17.04 8.63
C ARG A 214 -10.23 -16.34 9.73
N LYS A 215 -10.42 -16.76 10.98
CA LYS A 215 -9.69 -16.22 12.14
C LYS A 215 -8.38 -16.96 12.45
N ASP A 216 -8.23 -18.19 11.94
CA ASP A 216 -7.19 -19.13 12.38
C ASP A 216 -6.18 -19.49 11.28
N ALA A 217 -6.23 -18.83 10.12
CA ALA A 217 -5.28 -19.03 9.03
C ALA A 217 -4.34 -17.82 8.92
N PRO A 218 -3.01 -18.02 8.81
CA PRO A 218 -2.10 -16.93 8.47
C PRO A 218 -2.50 -16.36 7.11
N CYS A 219 -2.49 -15.03 7.00
CA CYS A 219 -2.80 -14.35 5.75
C CYS A 219 -1.89 -14.86 4.62
N ALA A 220 -2.48 -15.09 3.45
CA ALA A 220 -1.82 -15.73 2.31
C ALA A 220 -0.55 -15.01 1.81
N THR A 221 -0.30 -13.77 2.26
CA THR A 221 0.85 -12.95 1.86
C THR A 221 2.20 -13.46 2.38
N SER A 222 2.21 -14.51 3.22
CA SER A 222 3.41 -15.05 3.87
C SER A 222 4.05 -16.30 3.22
N THR A 223 3.77 -16.62 1.96
CA THR A 223 4.40 -17.78 1.26
C THR A 223 4.87 -17.45 -0.14
#